data_AF-A0A524P9W5-F1
#
_entry.id   AF-A0A524P9W5-F1
#
_cell.length_a   1.000
_cell.length_b   1.000
_cell.length_c   1.000
_cell.angle_alpha   90.00
_cell.angle_beta   90.00
_cell.angle_gamma   90.00
#
_symmetry.space_group_name_H-M   'P 1'
#
loop_
_entity.id
_entity.type
_entity.pdbx_description
1 polymer ?
#
loop_
_entity_poly.entity_id
_entity_poly.type
_entity_poly.pdbx_seq_one_letter_code
_entity_poly.pdbx_strand_id
1 'polypeptide(L)'
;FESYFSREEAVDDLDVLVTNAGRAGLDEAVAREVVTDGRYADTVREEQRFWLGKGIPAVPSFILDGRYLIPGAQDPDVFVAALRRLVSEKAA
;
A
#
# COMPACT_ATOMS: atom_id res chain seq x y z
N PHE A 1 5.21 -8.85 1.42
CA PHE A 1 6.61 -8.39 1.37
C PHE A 1 7.58 -9.54 1.57
N GLU A 2 7.54 -10.26 2.70
CA GLU A 2 8.44 -11.40 2.96
C GLU A 2 8.48 -12.42 1.81
N SER A 3 7.32 -12.85 1.30
CA SER A 3 7.26 -13.79 0.16
C SER A 3 8.03 -13.33 -1.07
N TYR A 4 7.87 -12.07 -1.48
CA TYR A 4 8.52 -11.55 -2.68
C TYR A 4 9.99 -11.21 -2.44
N PHE A 5 10.28 -10.43 -1.39
CA PHE A 5 11.60 -9.83 -1.16
C PHE A 5 12.57 -10.70 -0.35
N SER A 6 12.07 -11.72 0.35
CA SER A 6 12.89 -12.58 1.22
C SER A 6 12.87 -14.06 0.82
N ARG A 7 11.76 -14.54 0.26
CA ARG A 7 11.60 -15.95 -0.14
C ARG A 7 11.57 -16.18 -1.66
N GLU A 8 11.55 -15.12 -2.47
CA GLU A 8 11.45 -15.20 -3.94
C GLU A 8 10.24 -16.03 -4.43
N GLU A 9 9.16 -16.05 -3.66
CA GLU A 9 7.92 -16.73 -4.03
C GLU A 9 7.15 -15.92 -5.09
N ALA A 10 6.49 -16.62 -6.01
CA ALA A 10 5.66 -16.03 -7.05
C ALA A 10 4.38 -15.43 -6.45
N VAL A 11 4.29 -14.09 -6.38
CA VAL A 11 3.14 -13.40 -5.77
C VAL A 11 1.97 -13.18 -6.74
N ASP A 12 2.11 -13.62 -7.99
CA ASP A 12 1.04 -13.77 -8.97
C ASP A 12 0.40 -15.18 -8.93
N ASP A 13 0.96 -16.10 -8.14
CA ASP A 13 0.38 -17.42 -7.89
C ASP A 13 -0.74 -17.36 -6.85
N LEU A 14 -1.89 -17.97 -7.17
CA LEU A 14 -3.09 -17.96 -6.32
C LEU A 14 -2.86 -18.65 -4.97
N ASP A 15 -2.14 -19.77 -4.95
CA ASP A 15 -1.93 -20.54 -3.72
C ASP A 15 -0.95 -19.82 -2.79
N VAL A 16 0.07 -19.15 -3.35
CA VAL A 16 0.96 -18.25 -2.58
C VAL A 16 0.19 -17.09 -1.97
N LEU A 17 -0.72 -16.46 -2.73
CA LEU A 17 -1.56 -15.37 -2.23
C LEU A 17 -2.49 -15.83 -1.10
N VAL A 18 -3.17 -16.97 -1.26
CA VAL A 18 -4.08 -17.55 -0.25
C VAL A 18 -3.31 -17.91 1.02
N THR A 19 -2.16 -18.58 0.90
CA THR A 19 -1.29 -18.93 2.04
C THR A 19 -0.85 -17.67 2.80
N ASN A 20 -0.51 -16.61 2.09
CA ASN A 20 -0.10 -15.35 2.72
C ASN A 20 -1.26 -14.63 3.39
N ALA A 21 -2.48 -14.72 2.86
CA ALA A 21 -3.68 -14.23 3.52
C ALA A 21 -3.93 -14.98 4.85
N GLY A 22 -3.79 -16.31 4.86
CA GLY A 22 -3.86 -17.13 6.08
C GLY A 22 -2.83 -16.72 7.13
N ARG A 23 -1.56 -16.52 6.72
CA ARG A 23 -0.48 -16.02 7.61
C ARG A 23 -0.77 -14.64 8.20
N ALA A 24 -1.55 -13.80 7.50
CA ALA A 24 -1.98 -12.50 7.96
C ALA A 24 -3.24 -12.55 8.87
N GLY A 25 -3.79 -13.74 9.12
CA GLY A 25 -4.96 -13.96 9.98
C GLY A 25 -6.31 -13.89 9.26
N LEU A 26 -6.32 -13.95 7.92
CA LEU A 26 -7.55 -13.98 7.11
C LEU A 26 -7.99 -15.42 6.83
N ASP A 27 -9.27 -15.61 6.50
CA ASP A 27 -9.80 -16.90 6.06
C ASP A 27 -9.31 -17.22 4.64
N GLU A 28 -8.67 -18.38 4.48
CA GLU A 28 -8.07 -18.82 3.21
C GLU A 28 -9.11 -19.13 2.12
N ALA A 29 -10.28 -19.67 2.49
CA ALA A 29 -11.33 -19.96 1.53
C ALA A 29 -11.93 -18.66 0.98
N VAL A 30 -12.20 -17.70 1.88
CA VAL A 30 -12.67 -16.36 1.48
C VAL A 30 -11.61 -15.62 0.65
N ALA A 31 -10.33 -15.70 1.03
CA ALA A 31 -9.25 -15.09 0.27
C ALA A 31 -9.16 -15.65 -1.15
N ARG A 32 -9.31 -16.98 -1.32
CA ARG A 32 -9.35 -17.62 -2.63
C ARG A 32 -10.50 -17.06 -3.47
N GLU A 33 -11.71 -17.03 -2.93
CA GLU A 33 -12.89 -16.48 -3.60
C GLU A 33 -12.67 -15.03 -4.05
N VAL A 34 -12.15 -14.17 -3.16
CA VAL A 34 -11.90 -12.76 -3.46
C VAL A 34 -10.95 -12.58 -4.65
N VAL A 35 -9.86 -13.36 -4.70
CA VAL A 35 -8.90 -13.29 -5.79
C VAL A 35 -9.48 -13.85 -7.08
N THR A 36 -10.19 -14.99 -7.03
CA THR A 36 -10.78 -15.61 -8.23
C THR A 36 -11.92 -14.80 -8.82
N ASP A 37 -12.73 -14.16 -7.98
CA ASP A 37 -13.84 -13.30 -8.42
C ASP A 37 -13.34 -11.96 -8.97
N GLY A 38 -12.07 -11.60 -8.71
CA GLY A 38 -11.51 -10.31 -9.08
C GLY A 38 -12.28 -9.13 -8.47
N ARG A 39 -12.97 -9.33 -7.33
CA ARG A 39 -13.97 -8.39 -6.79
C ARG A 39 -13.44 -6.99 -6.51
N TYR A 40 -12.13 -6.85 -6.28
CA TYR A 40 -11.45 -5.57 -6.04
C TYR A 40 -10.61 -5.08 -7.23
N ALA A 41 -10.64 -5.76 -8.37
CA ALA A 41 -9.82 -5.42 -9.52
C ALA A 41 -10.08 -3.97 -10.01
N ASP A 42 -11.35 -3.59 -10.13
CA ASP A 42 -11.73 -2.24 -10.56
C ASP A 42 -11.33 -1.18 -9.53
N THR A 43 -11.57 -1.43 -8.25
CA THR A 43 -11.14 -0.54 -7.16
C THR A 43 -9.64 -0.29 -7.19
N VAL A 44 -8.82 -1.33 -7.35
CA VAL A 44 -7.36 -1.18 -7.45
C VAL A 44 -6.97 -0.35 -8.69
N ARG A 45 -7.62 -0.57 -9.84
CA ARG A 45 -7.34 0.18 -11.07
C ARG A 45 -7.78 1.64 -10.98
N GLU A 46 -8.88 1.92 -10.29
CA GLU A 46 -9.37 3.27 -10.01
C GLU A 46 -8.39 4.04 -9.12
N GLU A 47 -7.91 3.45 -8.03
CA GLU A 47 -6.93 4.08 -7.15
C GLU A 47 -5.60 4.35 -7.87
N GLN A 48 -5.12 3.41 -8.69
CA GLN A 48 -3.93 3.61 -9.53
C GLN A 48 -4.11 4.81 -10.47
N ARG A 49 -5.23 4.88 -11.20
CA ARG A 49 -5.53 6.02 -12.09
C ARG A 49 -5.65 7.33 -11.34
N PHE A 50 -6.28 7.32 -10.16
CA PHE A 50 -6.44 8.50 -9.33
C PHE A 50 -5.08 9.12 -8.97
N TRP A 51 -4.15 8.32 -8.45
CA TRP A 51 -2.84 8.82 -8.03
C TRP A 51 -1.92 9.19 -9.20
N LEU A 52 -1.97 8.44 -10.30
CA LEU A 52 -1.29 8.83 -11.54
C LEU A 52 -1.81 10.18 -12.06
N GLY A 53 -3.13 10.39 -12.05
CA GLY A 53 -3.77 11.66 -12.43
C GLY A 53 -3.44 12.83 -11.49
N LYS A 54 -3.01 12.54 -10.25
CA LYS A 54 -2.52 13.53 -9.28
C LYS A 54 -1.01 13.79 -9.40
N GLY A 55 -0.34 13.23 -10.41
CA GLY A 55 1.09 13.44 -10.64
C GLY A 55 1.97 12.65 -9.68
N ILE A 56 1.49 11.51 -9.17
CA ILE A 56 2.27 10.60 -8.31
C ILE A 56 2.60 9.33 -9.10
N PRO A 57 3.72 9.29 -9.84
CA PRO A 57 4.04 8.20 -10.76
C PRO A 57 4.86 7.05 -10.15
N ALA A 58 5.28 7.17 -8.89
CA ALA A 58 6.23 6.24 -8.28
C ALA A 58 5.90 5.95 -6.80
N VAL A 59 6.39 4.80 -6.32
CA VAL A 59 6.22 4.32 -4.95
C VAL A 59 7.59 4.06 -4.29
N PRO A 60 7.68 4.12 -2.95
CA PRO A 60 6.64 4.60 -2.05
C PRO A 60 6.47 6.12 -2.13
N SER A 61 5.24 6.60 -1.98
CA SER A 61 4.89 8.02 -1.90
C SER A 61 3.90 8.19 -0.76
N PHE A 62 4.18 9.12 0.17
CA PHE A 62 3.36 9.34 1.35
C PHE A 62 2.71 10.72 1.25
N ILE A 63 1.37 10.76 1.33
CA ILE A 63 0.59 12.00 1.32
C ILE A 63 0.08 12.22 2.73
N LEU A 64 0.62 13.23 3.41
CA LEU A 64 0.24 13.56 4.77
C LEU A 64 -0.85 14.65 4.76
N ASP A 65 -1.99 14.34 5.38
CA ASP A 65 -3.14 15.25 5.52
C ASP A 65 -3.65 15.81 4.17
N GLY A 66 -3.45 15.09 3.07
CA GLY A 66 -3.82 15.53 1.72
C GLY A 66 -3.01 16.73 1.18
N ARG A 67 -1.98 17.20 1.92
CA ARG A 67 -1.27 18.46 1.65
C ARG A 67 0.21 18.29 1.38
N TYR A 68 0.87 17.36 2.07
CA TYR A 68 2.32 17.19 2.00
C TYR A 68 2.70 15.86 1.36
N LEU A 69 3.45 15.91 0.27
CA LEU A 69 4.04 14.74 -0.37
C LEU A 69 5.45 14.50 0.18
N ILE A 70 5.71 13.29 0.66
CA ILE A 70 7.05 12.76 0.92
C ILE A 70 7.31 11.67 -0.13
N PRO A 71 8.14 11.94 -1.16
CA PRO A 71 8.44 10.97 -2.20
C PRO A 71 9.59 10.04 -1.76
N GLY A 72 9.43 8.74 -2.01
CA GLY A 72 10.44 7.72 -1.74
C GLY A 72 10.51 7.25 -0.29
N ALA A 73 11.34 6.22 -0.08
CA ALA A 73 11.63 5.68 1.24
C ALA A 73 12.67 6.58 1.94
N GLN A 74 12.18 7.67 2.52
CA GLN A 74 13.03 8.64 3.22
C GLN A 74 13.47 8.13 4.60
N ASP A 75 14.47 8.79 5.18
CA ASP A 75 14.89 8.53 6.54
C ASP A 75 13.77 8.85 7.56
N PRO A 76 13.68 8.12 8.69
CA PRO A 76 12.64 8.34 9.71
C PRO A 76 12.55 9.79 10.20
N ASP A 77 13.68 10.50 10.28
CA ASP A 77 13.72 11.89 10.74
C ASP A 77 12.94 12.84 9.83
N VAL A 78 12.89 12.56 8.52
CA VAL A 78 12.06 13.32 7.56
C VAL A 78 10.59 13.20 7.90
N PHE A 79 10.14 11.98 8.22
CA PHE A 79 8.75 11.74 8.62
C PHE A 79 8.42 12.39 9.97
N VAL A 80 9.31 12.27 10.96
CA VAL A 80 9.13 12.89 12.28
C VAL A 80 8.99 14.40 12.16
N ALA A 81 9.86 15.05 11.38
CA ALA A 81 9.80 16.50 11.15
C ALA A 81 8.51 16.91 10.45
N ALA A 82 8.11 16.19 9.40
CA ALA A 82 6.88 16.48 8.66
C ALA A 82 5.62 16.34 9.53
N LEU A 83 5.53 15.28 10.34
CA LEU A 83 4.42 15.06 11.26
C LEU A 83 4.36 16.13 12.37
N ARG A 84 5.50 16.51 12.96
CA ARG A 84 5.56 17.59 13.96
C ARG A 84 5.09 18.92 13.38
N ARG A 85 5.54 19.26 12.17
CA ARG A 85 5.11 20.46 11.46
C ARG A 85 3.60 20.47 11.24
N LEU A 86 3.03 19.36 10.76
CA LEU A 86 1.59 19.20 10.55
C LEU A 86 0.77 19.43 11.82
N VAL A 87 1.22 18.89 12.95
CA VAL A 87 0.56 19.09 14.24
C VAL A 87 0.64 20.56 14.67
N SER A 88 1.80 21.21 14.53
CA SER A 88 1.94 22.63 14.86
C SER A 88 1.06 23.55 14.01
N GLU A 89 0.90 23.25 12.71
CA GLU A 89 0.07 24.04 11.80
C GLU A 89 -1.43 23.89 12.08
N LYS A 90 -1.88 22.74 12.63
CA LYS A 90 -3.29 22.53 13.01
C LYS A 90 -3.65 23.15 14.36
N ALA A 91 -2.68 23.41 15.22
CA ALA A 91 -2.88 23.98 16.54
C ALA A 91 -2.89 25.53 16.55
N ALA A 92 -2.48 26.14 15.44
CA ALA A 92 -2.49 27.59 15.19
C ALA A 92 -3.78 28.01 14.48
#